data_AF-A0A920ME13-F1
#
_entry.id   AF-A0A920ME13-F1
#
_cell.length_a   1.000
_cell.length_b   1.000
_cell.length_c   1.000
_cell.angle_alpha   90.00
_cell.angle_beta   90.00
_cell.angle_gamma   90.00
#
_symmetry.space_group_name_H-M   'P 1'
#
loop_
_entity.id
_entity.type
_entity.pdbx_description
1 polymer ?
#
loop_
_entity_poly.entity_id
_entity_poly.type
_entity_poly.pdbx_seq_one_letter_code
_entity_poly.pdbx_strand_id
1 'polypeptide(L)' 'MGEANITLNKNSVPNEQRSPMITSGLRIGSPAITTRGFGVSEAEYVVDLIHEVLRISIIKAIFLL' A
#
# COMPACT_ATOMS: atom_id res chain seq x y z
N MET A 1 1.83 -6.74 3.66
CA MET A 1 0.63 -6.75 2.80
C MET A 1 0.27 -8.13 2.25
N GLY A 2 1.23 -8.99 1.91
CA GLY A 2 0.94 -10.36 1.41
C GLY A 2 0.01 -11.17 2.33
N GLU A 3 0.16 -11.08 3.64
CA GLU A 3 -0.72 -11.73 4.62
C GLU A 3 -2.19 -11.24 4.56
N ALA A 4 -2.41 -10.01 4.09
CA ALA A 4 -3.74 -9.41 3.94
C ALA A 4 -4.30 -9.58 2.51
N ASN A 5 -3.63 -10.36 1.65
CA ASN A 5 -3.98 -10.52 0.23
C ASN A 5 -4.06 -9.21 -0.56
N ILE A 6 -3.28 -8.19 -0.16
CA ILE A 6 -3.15 -6.92 -0.88
C ILE A 6 -1.80 -6.91 -1.61
N THR A 7 -1.84 -6.67 -2.93
CA THR A 7 -0.64 -6.61 -3.78
C THR A 7 -0.40 -5.19 -4.24
N LEU A 8 0.71 -4.60 -3.80
CA LEU A 8 1.20 -3.28 -4.21
C LEU A 8 2.71 -3.33 -4.42
N ASN A 9 3.26 -2.34 -5.13
CA ASN A 9 4.69 -2.26 -5.41
C ASN A 9 5.35 -1.18 -4.55
N LYS A 10 6.46 -1.55 -3.90
CA LYS A 10 7.40 -0.58 -3.31
C LYS A 10 8.00 0.28 -4.44
N ASN A 11 8.12 1.57 -4.23
CA ASN A 11 8.61 2.51 -5.25
C ASN A 11 9.36 3.67 -4.60
N SER A 12 10.47 4.10 -5.18
CA SER A 12 11.17 5.32 -4.73
C SER A 12 10.27 6.54 -4.93
N VAL A 13 10.42 7.52 -4.05
CA VAL A 13 9.80 8.85 -4.18
C VAL A 13 10.84 9.85 -4.70
N PRO A 14 10.42 11.01 -5.24
CA PRO A 14 11.37 12.04 -5.65
C PRO A 14 12.36 12.40 -4.53
N ASN A 15 13.64 12.55 -4.88
CA ASN A 15 14.74 12.88 -3.96
C ASN A 15 15.04 11.83 -2.86
N GLU A 16 14.53 10.61 -2.99
CA GLU A 16 14.91 9.50 -2.12
C GLU A 16 16.42 9.21 -2.22
N GLN A 17 17.13 9.24 -1.09
CA GLN A 17 18.57 8.92 -1.01
C GLN A 17 18.84 7.45 -0.65
N ARG A 18 17.80 6.71 -0.28
CA ARG A 18 17.92 5.30 0.08
C ARG A 18 18.21 4.45 -1.15
N SER A 19 18.81 3.28 -0.91
CA SER A 19 19.05 2.28 -1.96
C SER A 19 17.76 1.93 -2.71
N PRO A 20 17.80 1.67 -4.04
CA PRO A 20 16.63 1.22 -4.81
C PRO A 20 15.95 -0.04 -4.25
N MET A 21 16.67 -0.85 -3.46
CA MET A 21 16.12 -2.04 -2.80
C MET A 21 15.35 -1.73 -1.51
N ILE A 22 15.48 -0.52 -0.97
CA ILE A 22 14.86 -0.06 0.28
C ILE A 22 14.22 1.31 0.02
N THR A 23 12.96 1.32 -0.36
CA THR A 23 12.23 2.55 -0.71
C THR A 23 11.22 2.91 0.36
N SER A 24 10.87 4.21 0.47
CA SER A 24 9.85 4.69 1.41
C SER A 24 8.45 4.79 0.80
N GLY A 25 8.31 4.62 -0.51
CA GLY A 25 7.05 4.84 -1.23
C GLY A 25 6.34 3.58 -1.69
N LEU A 26 5.06 3.76 -2.03
CA LEU A 26 4.19 2.76 -2.66
C LEU A 26 3.63 3.32 -3.96
N ARG A 27 3.53 2.47 -4.98
CA ARG A 27 2.82 2.79 -6.23
C ARG A 27 1.48 2.07 -6.25
N ILE A 28 0.40 2.82 -6.42
CA ILE A 28 -0.97 2.33 -6.46
C ILE A 28 -1.56 2.67 -7.83
N GLY A 29 -2.29 1.73 -8.44
CA GLY A 29 -2.95 1.93 -9.73
C GLY A 29 -4.36 1.38 -9.72
N SER A 30 -5.29 2.14 -10.29
CA SER A 30 -6.71 1.76 -10.45
C SER A 30 -7.01 0.71 -11.54
N PRO A 31 -6.20 0.48 -12.62
CA PRO A 31 -6.59 -0.41 -13.71
C PRO A 31 -6.98 -1.84 -13.28
N ALA A 32 -6.36 -2.38 -12.24
CA ALA A 32 -6.65 -3.74 -11.78
C ALA A 32 -8.06 -3.86 -11.15
N ILE A 33 -8.55 -2.82 -10.47
CA ILE A 33 -9.86 -2.85 -9.82
C ILE A 33 -10.95 -2.34 -10.78
N THR A 34 -10.66 -1.32 -11.60
CA THR A 34 -11.64 -0.76 -12.53
C THR A 34 -11.99 -1.73 -13.66
N THR A 35 -11.04 -2.55 -14.13
CA THR A 35 -11.32 -3.65 -15.08
C THR A 35 -12.20 -4.75 -14.50
N ARG A 36 -12.38 -4.79 -13.18
CA ARG A 36 -13.29 -5.69 -12.46
C ARG A 36 -14.62 -5.02 -12.07
N GLY A 37 -14.88 -3.82 -12.57
CA GLY A 37 -16.13 -3.10 -12.35
C GLY A 37 -16.20 -2.27 -11.07
N PHE A 38 -15.07 -2.04 -10.39
CA PHE A 38 -15.05 -1.20 -9.19
C PHE A 38 -15.23 0.27 -9.58
N GLY A 39 -16.18 0.93 -8.93
CA GLY A 39 -16.39 2.37 -9.00
C GLY A 39 -15.67 3.11 -7.87
N VAL A 40 -16.13 4.33 -7.59
CA VAL A 40 -15.50 5.21 -6.58
C VAL A 40 -15.66 4.64 -5.16
N SER A 41 -16.86 4.19 -4.80
CA SER A 41 -17.16 3.63 -3.48
C SER A 41 -16.32 2.40 -3.17
N GLU A 42 -16.15 1.50 -4.13
CA GLU A 42 -15.33 0.31 -3.93
C GLU A 42 -13.84 0.67 -3.88
N ALA A 43 -13.40 1.68 -4.64
CA ALA A 43 -12.02 2.16 -4.59
C ALA A 43 -11.69 2.82 -3.25
N GLU A 44 -12.59 3.62 -2.68
CA GLU A 44 -12.45 4.18 -1.33
C GLU A 44 -12.30 3.07 -0.28
N TYR A 45 -13.18 2.05 -0.35
CA TYR A 45 -13.09 0.90 0.55
C TYR A 45 -11.76 0.14 0.41
N VAL A 46 -11.26 -0.04 -0.82
CA VAL A 46 -9.94 -0.64 -1.04
C VAL A 46 -8.82 0.19 -0.39
N VAL A 47 -8.88 1.52 -0.49
CA VAL A 47 -7.89 2.43 0.12
C VAL A 47 -7.97 2.37 1.65
N ASP A 48 -9.16 2.26 2.23
CA ASP A 48 -9.33 2.08 3.68
C ASP A 48 -8.69 0.78 4.18
N LEU A 49 -8.87 -0.32 3.46
CA LEU A 49 -8.21 -1.60 3.76
C LEU A 49 -6.68 -1.49 3.67
N ILE A 50 -6.17 -0.77 2.65
CA ILE A 50 -4.72 -0.49 2.51
C ILE A 50 -4.23 0.31 3.72
N HIS A 51 -4.95 1.36 4.11
CA HIS A 51 -4.60 2.22 5.23
C HIS A 51 -4.55 1.44 6.55
N GLU A 52 -5.55 0.59 6.80
CA GLU A 52 -5.61 -0.22 8.02
C GLU A 52 -4.44 -1.19 8.12
N VAL A 53 -4.07 -1.86 7.03
CA VAL A 53 -2.91 -2.76 7.01
C VAL A 53 -1.60 -2.01 7.28
N LEU A 54 -1.43 -0.81 6.72
CA LEU A 54 -0.26 0.03 6.98
C LEU A 54 -0.21 0.48 8.44
N ARG A 55 -1.34 0.93 8.99
CA ARG A 55 -1.47 1.35 10.39
C ARG A 55 -1.09 0.22 11.35
N ILE A 56 -1.64 -0.98 11.16
CA ILE A 56 -1.31 -2.16 11.97
C ILE A 56 0.18 -2.49 11.86
N SER A 57 0.76 -2.42 10.66
CA SER A 57 2.18 -2.72 10.45
C SER A 57 3.08 -1.75 11.21
N ILE A 58 2.73 -0.46 11.24
CA ILE A 58 3.44 0.58 11.99
C ILE A 58 3.30 0.34 13.50
N ILE A 59 2.08 0.08 13.98
CA ILE A 59 1.83 -0.22 15.40
C ILE A 59 2.63 -1.45 15.82
N LYS A 60 2.59 -2.54 15.05
CA LYS A 60 3.40 -3.73 15.31
C LYS A 60 4.89 -3.38 15.37
N ALA A 61 5.40 -2.59 14.44
CA ALA A 61 6.82 -2.19 14.45
C ALA A 61 7.20 -1.35 15.69
N ILE A 62 6.28 -0.56 16.25
CA ILE A 62 6.53 0.29 17.44
C ILE A 62 6.44 -0.53 18.74
N PHE A 63 5.51 -1.48 18.83
CA PHE A 63 5.21 -2.20 20.07
C PHE A 63 5.82 -3.62 20.16
N LEU A 64 6.29 -4.19 19.05
CA LEU A 64 6.98 -5.50 19.01
C LEU A 64 8.51 -5.36 18.81
N LEU A 65 9.05 -4.14 18.97
CA LEU A 65 10.46 -3.88 19.29
C LEU A 65 10.56 -3.49 20.76
#